data_AF-A0A7X6VA70-F1
#
_entry.id   AF-A0A7X6VA70-F1
#
_cell.length_a   1.000
_cell.length_b   1.000
_cell.length_c   1.000
_cell.angle_alpha   90.00
_cell.angle_beta   90.00
_cell.angle_gamma   90.00
#
_symmetry.space_group_name_H-M   'P 1'
#
loop_
_entity.id
_entity.type
_entity.pdbx_description
1 polymer ?
#
loop_
_entity_poly.entity_id
_entity_poly.type
_entity_poly.pdbx_seq_one_letter_code
_entity_poly.pdbx_strand_id
1 'polypeptide(L)'
;CEEYVKKALAIRLDISGKEKQLSLLRRQKAIMDRYPKMLSIPTVREDYDDILLQIDILILDLESVKFNIAKEIEEAYVEVDGAKKNVVNMKSMLDIQKSSLDNMEKRYQSGMISKNMLDQAQISYDEMENNYKALLFDYNTKLMKLEYASGIGPGY
;
A
#
# COMPACT_ATOMS: atom_id res chain seq x y z
N CYS A 1 -0.86 -9.33 4.05
CA CYS A 1 -0.17 -9.00 2.79
C CYS A 1 -0.81 -9.73 1.60
N GLU A 2 -0.81 -11.07 1.56
CA GLU A 2 -1.30 -11.85 0.40
C GLU A 2 -2.71 -11.48 -0.08
N GLU A 3 -3.65 -11.22 0.82
CA GLU A 3 -5.02 -10.82 0.45
C GLU A 3 -5.07 -9.47 -0.30
N TYR A 4 -4.23 -8.51 0.09
CA TYR A 4 -4.13 -7.21 -0.59
C TYR A 4 -3.55 -7.37 -1.99
N VAL A 5 -2.54 -8.23 -2.15
CA VAL A 5 -1.96 -8.54 -3.47
C VAL A 5 -3.01 -9.22 -4.36
N LYS A 6 -3.71 -10.24 -3.86
CA LYS A 6 -4.77 -10.93 -4.61
C LYS A 6 -5.88 -9.97 -5.05
N LYS A 7 -6.32 -9.08 -4.15
CA LYS A 7 -7.32 -8.03 -4.44
C LYS A 7 -6.82 -7.10 -5.55
N ALA A 8 -5.58 -6.61 -5.45
CA ALA A 8 -5.00 -5.70 -6.44
C ALA A 8 -4.88 -6.33 -7.82
N LEU A 9 -4.39 -7.57 -7.88
CA LEU A 9 -4.21 -8.30 -9.12
C LEU A 9 -5.55 -8.59 -9.84
N ALA A 10 -6.66 -8.61 -9.11
CA ALA A 10 -7.99 -8.84 -9.66
C ALA A 10 -8.70 -7.56 -10.11
N ILE A 11 -8.42 -6.42 -9.48
CA ILE A 11 -9.25 -5.20 -9.62
C ILE A 11 -8.53 -4.06 -10.35
N ARG A 12 -7.19 -3.96 -10.27
CA ARG A 12 -6.49 -2.79 -10.79
C ARG A 12 -6.63 -2.63 -12.31
N LEU A 13 -6.84 -1.38 -12.72
CA LEU A 13 -7.14 -1.00 -14.11
C LEU A 13 -5.93 -1.16 -15.04
N ASP A 14 -4.72 -0.99 -14.53
CA ASP A 14 -3.47 -1.19 -15.25
C ASP A 14 -3.31 -2.64 -15.74
N ILE A 15 -3.73 -3.62 -14.94
CA ILE A 15 -3.79 -5.03 -15.33
C ILE A 15 -4.93 -5.27 -16.30
N SER A 16 -6.16 -4.87 -15.94
CA SER A 16 -7.35 -5.10 -16.77
C SER A 16 -7.21 -4.50 -18.17
N GLY A 17 -6.61 -3.31 -18.27
CA GLY A 17 -6.35 -2.64 -19.55
C GLY A 17 -5.39 -3.44 -20.43
N LYS A 18 -4.27 -3.91 -19.88
CA LYS A 18 -3.29 -4.72 -20.61
C LYS A 18 -3.84 -6.08 -21.01
N GLU A 19 -4.62 -6.73 -20.13
CA GLU A 19 -5.29 -8.00 -20.45
C GLU A 19 -6.28 -7.86 -21.61
N LYS A 20 -7.05 -6.76 -21.66
CA LYS A 20 -7.94 -6.46 -22.78
C LYS A 20 -7.16 -6.23 -24.07
N GLN A 21 -6.07 -5.46 -24.03
CA GLN A 21 -5.21 -5.23 -25.19
C GLN A 21 -4.61 -6.54 -25.71
N LEU A 22 -4.16 -7.43 -24.81
CA LEU A 22 -3.63 -8.74 -25.16
C LEU A 22 -4.70 -9.62 -25.81
N SER A 23 -5.94 -9.57 -25.29
CA SER A 23 -7.06 -10.32 -25.87
C SER A 23 -7.37 -9.86 -27.30
N LEU A 24 -7.23 -8.56 -27.59
CA LEU A 24 -7.46 -7.99 -28.92
C LEU A 24 -6.39 -8.47 -29.91
N LEU A 25 -5.12 -8.40 -29.54
CA LEU A 25 -4.00 -8.87 -30.37
C LEU A 25 -4.11 -10.38 -30.65
N ARG A 26 -4.42 -11.19 -29.63
CA ARG A 26 -4.66 -12.64 -29.81
C ARG A 26 -5.81 -12.92 -30.76
N ARG A 27 -6.87 -12.10 -30.72
CA ARG A 27 -7.99 -12.24 -31.65
C ARG A 27 -7.60 -11.86 -33.08
N GLN A 28 -6.79 -10.81 -33.28
CA GLN A 28 -6.26 -10.45 -34.59
C GLN A 28 -5.38 -11.57 -35.16
N LYS A 29 -4.45 -12.10 -34.35
CA LYS A 29 -3.64 -13.27 -34.70
C LYS A 29 -4.53 -14.45 -35.14
N ALA A 30 -5.54 -14.80 -34.34
CA ALA A 30 -6.44 -15.91 -34.63
C ALA A 30 -7.27 -15.70 -35.92
N ILE A 31 -7.49 -14.46 -36.37
CA ILE A 31 -8.11 -14.16 -37.66
C ILE A 31 -7.12 -14.44 -38.80
N MET A 32 -5.87 -14.01 -38.66
CA MET A 32 -4.82 -14.24 -39.66
C MET A 32 -4.48 -15.73 -39.81
N ASP A 33 -4.45 -16.48 -38.71
CA ASP A 33 -4.24 -17.93 -38.68
C ASP A 33 -5.28 -18.70 -39.54
N ARG A 34 -6.50 -18.16 -39.72
CA ARG A 34 -7.55 -18.79 -40.55
C ARG A 34 -7.27 -18.72 -42.04
N TYR A 35 -6.41 -17.79 -42.48
CA TYR A 35 -6.12 -17.54 -43.88
C TYR A 35 -4.63 -17.72 -44.16
N PRO A 36 -4.07 -18.94 -44.01
CA PRO A 36 -2.62 -19.17 -44.11
C PRO A 36 -2.05 -18.82 -45.48
N LYS A 37 -2.86 -18.85 -46.55
CA LYS A 37 -2.45 -18.41 -47.89
C LYS A 37 -2.16 -16.91 -47.98
N MET A 38 -2.73 -16.08 -47.11
CA MET A 38 -2.44 -14.64 -47.09
C MET A 38 -1.05 -14.34 -46.52
N LEU A 39 -0.50 -15.23 -45.67
CA LEU A 39 0.85 -15.10 -45.10
C LEU A 39 1.98 -15.30 -46.14
N SER A 40 1.65 -15.69 -47.38
CA SER A 40 2.61 -15.67 -48.49
C SER A 40 2.86 -14.25 -49.02
N ILE A 41 1.96 -13.31 -48.73
CA ILE A 41 2.10 -11.90 -49.10
C ILE A 41 3.06 -11.25 -48.08
N PRO A 42 4.18 -10.63 -48.52
CA PRO A 42 5.19 -10.09 -47.61
C PRO A 42 4.64 -9.11 -46.58
N THR A 43 3.79 -8.16 -46.99
CA THR A 43 3.20 -7.16 -46.08
C THR A 43 2.32 -7.79 -45.01
N VAL A 44 1.53 -8.81 -45.35
CA VAL A 44 0.68 -9.53 -44.39
C VAL A 44 1.50 -10.36 -43.42
N ARG A 45 2.67 -10.87 -43.86
CA ARG A 45 3.61 -11.56 -42.99
C ARG A 45 4.26 -10.61 -42.00
N GLU A 46 4.70 -9.43 -42.46
CA GLU A 46 5.26 -8.38 -41.61
C GLU A 46 4.25 -7.98 -40.51
N ASP A 47 2.99 -7.71 -40.89
CA ASP A 47 1.92 -7.39 -39.92
C ASP A 47 1.70 -8.53 -38.90
N TYR A 48 1.82 -9.79 -39.33
CA TYR A 48 1.65 -10.95 -38.46
C TYR A 48 2.81 -11.09 -37.46
N ASP A 49 4.04 -10.92 -37.93
CA ASP A 49 5.25 -10.96 -37.10
C ASP A 49 5.24 -9.79 -36.09
N ASP A 50 4.77 -8.61 -36.50
CA ASP A 50 4.56 -7.47 -35.62
C ASP A 50 3.52 -7.76 -34.53
N ILE A 51 2.40 -8.42 -34.86
CA ILE A 51 1.40 -8.84 -33.88
C ILE A 51 1.99 -9.84 -32.89
N LEU A 52 2.79 -10.81 -33.34
CA LEU A 52 3.48 -11.76 -32.47
C LEU A 52 4.41 -11.04 -31.50
N LEU A 53 5.25 -10.14 -32.02
CA LEU A 53 6.17 -9.35 -31.21
C LEU A 53 5.42 -8.50 -30.18
N GLN A 54 4.32 -7.86 -30.57
CA GLN A 54 3.49 -7.07 -29.65
C GLN A 54 2.85 -7.93 -28.56
N ILE A 55 2.42 -9.16 -28.88
CA ILE A 55 1.90 -10.10 -27.88
C ILE A 55 2.98 -10.43 -26.86
N ASP A 56 4.19 -10.77 -27.30
CA ASP A 56 5.30 -11.13 -26.42
C ASP A 56 5.72 -9.96 -25.53
N ILE A 57 5.87 -8.77 -26.10
CA ILE A 57 6.16 -7.55 -25.35
C ILE A 57 5.09 -7.30 -24.29
N LEU A 58 3.81 -7.43 -24.65
CA LEU A 58 2.71 -7.14 -23.74
C LEU A 58 2.58 -8.17 -22.61
N ILE A 59 2.95 -9.44 -22.86
CA ILE A 59 3.02 -10.47 -21.82
C ILE A 59 4.11 -10.13 -20.80
N LEU A 60 5.32 -9.81 -21.28
CA LEU A 60 6.45 -9.43 -20.41
C LEU A 60 6.14 -8.18 -19.59
N ASP A 61 5.54 -7.18 -20.22
CA ASP A 61 5.12 -5.94 -19.55
C ASP A 61 4.03 -6.21 -18.49
N LEU A 62 3.07 -7.09 -18.79
CA LEU A 62 2.03 -7.47 -17.84
C LEU A 62 2.60 -8.23 -16.63
N GLU A 63 3.56 -9.13 -16.84
CA GLU A 63 4.28 -9.79 -15.74
C GLU A 63 5.06 -8.79 -14.89
N SER A 64 5.77 -7.85 -15.54
CA SER A 64 6.49 -6.77 -14.86
C SER A 64 5.56 -5.91 -14.01
N VAL A 65 4.41 -5.52 -14.55
CA VAL A 65 3.40 -4.74 -13.83
C VAL A 65 2.86 -5.52 -12.63
N LYS A 66 2.50 -6.80 -12.78
CA LYS A 66 2.03 -7.63 -11.68
C LYS A 66 3.09 -7.75 -10.57
N PHE A 67 4.35 -7.90 -10.93
CA PHE A 67 5.47 -7.95 -9.99
C PHE A 67 5.63 -6.62 -9.24
N ASN A 68 5.62 -5.49 -9.96
CA ASN A 68 5.76 -4.16 -9.36
C ASN A 68 4.61 -3.84 -8.40
N ILE A 69 3.38 -4.20 -8.75
CA ILE A 69 2.19 -4.05 -7.89
C ILE A 69 2.33 -4.87 -6.61
N ALA A 70 2.76 -6.13 -6.72
CA ALA A 70 2.96 -6.99 -5.56
C ALA A 70 4.00 -6.39 -4.60
N LYS A 71 5.12 -5.91 -5.15
CA LYS A 71 6.19 -5.24 -4.40
C LYS A 71 5.70 -3.96 -3.71
N GLU A 72 4.98 -3.10 -4.43
CA GLU A 72 4.40 -1.84 -3.89
C GLU A 72 3.51 -2.13 -2.67
N ILE A 73 2.65 -3.15 -2.78
CA ILE A 73 1.72 -3.55 -1.70
C ILE A 73 2.49 -4.12 -0.51
N GLU A 74 3.53 -4.92 -0.77
CA GLU A 74 4.35 -5.49 0.30
C GLU A 74 5.09 -4.39 1.08
N GLU A 75 5.69 -3.43 0.37
CA GLU A 75 6.34 -2.26 0.97
C GLU A 75 5.34 -1.45 1.81
N ALA A 76 4.17 -1.11 1.26
CA ALA A 76 3.12 -0.40 1.98
C ALA A 76 2.62 -1.19 3.21
N TYR A 77 2.50 -2.52 3.11
CA TYR A 77 2.09 -3.37 4.23
C TYR A 77 3.12 -3.35 5.36
N VAL A 78 4.41 -3.43 5.04
CA VAL A 78 5.50 -3.34 6.03
C VAL A 78 5.49 -1.99 6.73
N GLU A 79 5.26 -0.90 6.00
CA GLU A 79 5.14 0.44 6.60
C GLU A 79 3.96 0.53 7.59
N VAL A 80 2.81 -0.02 7.21
CA VAL A 80 1.61 -0.06 8.07
C VAL A 80 1.86 -0.89 9.33
N ASP A 81 2.48 -2.06 9.21
CA ASP A 81 2.79 -2.91 10.35
C ASP A 81 3.79 -2.23 11.31
N GLY A 82 4.81 -1.57 10.76
CA GLY A 82 5.76 -0.77 11.54
C GLY A 82 5.06 0.38 12.28
N ALA A 83 4.21 1.15 11.60
CA ALA A 83 3.46 2.23 12.22
C ALA A 83 2.48 1.73 13.30
N LYS A 84 1.83 0.58 13.07
CA LYS A 84 0.96 -0.07 14.07
C LYS A 84 1.74 -0.41 15.34
N LYS A 85 2.93 -1.00 15.21
CA LYS A 85 3.80 -1.32 16.36
C LYS A 85 4.17 -0.06 17.14
N ASN A 86 4.50 1.03 16.45
CA ASN A 86 4.81 2.31 17.09
C ASN A 86 3.62 2.87 17.88
N VAL A 87 2.40 2.82 17.31
CA VAL A 87 1.16 3.22 17.99
C VAL A 87 0.93 2.38 19.24
N VAL A 88 1.06 1.05 19.16
CA VAL A 88 0.87 0.14 20.30
C VAL A 88 1.89 0.42 21.41
N ASN A 89 3.16 0.57 21.06
CA ASN A 89 4.22 0.87 22.02
C ASN A 89 4.00 2.22 22.71
N MET A 90 3.69 3.27 21.93
CA MET A 90 3.43 4.60 22.49
C MET A 90 2.19 4.61 23.38
N LYS A 91 1.13 3.88 23.01
CA LYS A 91 -0.06 3.73 23.85
C LYS A 91 0.28 3.11 25.21
N SER A 92 1.08 2.04 25.21
CA SER A 92 1.54 1.41 26.45
C SER A 92 2.37 2.38 27.31
N MET A 93 3.25 3.19 26.72
CA MET A 93 4.02 4.20 27.44
C MET A 93 3.12 5.30 28.02
N LEU A 94 2.12 5.74 27.26
CA LEU A 94 1.16 6.75 27.69
C LEU A 94 0.33 6.26 28.89
N ASP A 95 -0.09 4.99 28.88
CA ASP A 95 -0.85 4.40 29.99
C ASP A 95 -0.01 4.29 31.27
N ILE A 96 1.29 3.98 31.16
CA ILE A 96 2.24 4.02 32.28
C ILE A 96 2.40 5.46 32.79
N GLN A 97 2.59 6.43 31.90
CA GLN A 97 2.75 7.84 32.26
C GLN A 97 1.50 8.38 32.96
N LYS A 98 0.30 7.98 32.51
CA LYS A 98 -0.96 8.33 33.15
C LYS A 98 -1.04 7.83 34.59
N SER A 99 -0.70 6.57 34.82
CA SER A 99 -0.65 6.00 36.17
C SER A 99 0.38 6.72 37.07
N SER A 100 1.52 7.13 36.50
CA SER A 100 2.51 7.95 37.20
C SER A 100 1.95 9.32 37.60
N LEU A 101 1.28 10.00 36.67
CA LEU A 101 0.62 11.29 36.89
C LEU A 101 -0.45 11.20 37.98
N ASP A 102 -1.33 10.19 37.93
CA ASP A 102 -2.36 9.96 38.96
C ASP A 102 -1.74 9.80 40.36
N ASN A 103 -0.57 9.15 40.46
CA ASN A 103 0.15 9.01 41.73
C ASN A 103 0.80 10.32 42.17
N MET A 104 1.31 11.13 41.25
CA MET A 104 1.83 12.47 41.55
C MET A 104 0.71 13.39 42.02
N GLU A 105 -0.48 13.33 41.43
CA GLU A 105 -1.64 14.10 41.86
C GLU A 105 -2.03 13.79 43.31
N LYS A 106 -2.07 12.50 43.69
CA LYS A 106 -2.30 12.09 45.08
C LYS A 106 -1.24 12.64 46.05
N ARG A 107 0.04 12.58 45.65
CA ARG A 107 1.16 13.13 46.46
C ARG A 107 1.06 14.64 46.60
N TYR A 108 0.58 15.34 45.58
CA TYR A 108 0.34 16.78 45.64
C TYR A 108 -0.79 17.10 46.61
N GLN A 109 -1.91 16.38 46.52
CA GLN A 109 -3.05 16.52 47.43
C GLN A 109 -2.68 16.28 48.89
N SER A 110 -1.73 15.38 49.17
CA SER A 110 -1.19 15.16 50.51
C SER A 110 -0.07 16.13 50.91
N GLY A 111 0.23 17.15 50.09
CA GLY A 111 1.28 18.14 50.35
C GLY A 111 2.72 17.62 50.26
N MET A 112 2.94 16.43 49.68
CA MET A 112 4.26 15.78 49.59
C MET A 112 5.10 16.28 48.41
N ILE A 113 4.47 16.85 47.38
CA ILE A 113 5.16 17.47 46.24
C ILE A 113 4.62 18.87 45.98
N SER A 114 5.41 19.70 45.31
CA SER A 114 4.98 21.05 44.92
C SER A 114 4.05 21.02 43.70
N LYS A 115 3.26 22.09 43.53
CA LYS A 115 2.42 22.28 42.34
C LYS A 115 3.26 22.28 41.05
N ASN A 116 4.45 22.89 41.08
CA ASN A 116 5.37 22.89 39.94
C ASN A 116 5.78 21.48 39.50
N MET A 117 6.00 20.55 40.44
CA MET A 117 6.33 19.15 40.11
C MET A 117 5.15 18.45 39.43
N LEU A 118 3.93 18.68 39.91
CA LEU A 118 2.72 18.15 39.26
C LEU A 118 2.52 18.74 37.87
N ASP A 119 2.70 20.05 37.72
CA ASP A 119 2.52 20.73 36.43
C ASP A 119 3.55 20.26 35.39
N GLN A 120 4.80 20.01 35.79
CA GLN A 120 5.81 19.41 34.91
C GLN A 120 5.41 18.00 34.46
N ALA A 121 4.86 17.18 35.35
CA ALA A 121 4.38 15.85 35.01
C ALA A 121 3.19 15.90 34.04
N GLN A 122 2.28 16.86 34.23
CA GLN A 122 1.15 17.10 33.34
C GLN A 122 1.63 17.51 31.94
N ILE A 123 2.56 18.48 31.84
CA ILE A 123 3.14 18.91 30.56
C ILE A 123 3.76 17.71 29.82
N SER A 124 4.54 16.89 30.54
CA SER A 124 5.17 15.69 29.95
C SER A 124 4.14 14.67 29.46
N TYR A 125 3.05 14.47 30.21
CA TYR A 125 1.95 13.61 29.78
C TYR A 125 1.25 14.16 28.52
N ASP A 126 0.96 15.46 28.49
CA ASP A 126 0.31 16.11 27.35
C ASP A 126 1.18 16.05 26.07
N GLU A 127 2.50 16.21 26.21
CA GLU A 127 3.47 16.01 25.12
C GLU A 127 3.44 14.57 24.58
N MET A 128 3.42 13.57 25.47
CA MET A 128 3.31 12.16 25.06
C MET A 128 1.98 11.86 24.39
N GLU A 129 0.88 12.46 24.87
CA GLU A 129 -0.44 12.30 24.27
C GLU A 129 -0.46 12.90 22.84
N ASN A 130 0.16 14.06 22.64
CA ASN A 130 0.28 14.67 21.32
C ASN A 130 1.13 13.81 20.37
N ASN A 131 2.23 13.24 20.86
CA ASN A 131 3.04 12.30 20.08
C ASN A 131 2.25 11.05 19.71
N TYR A 132 1.43 10.51 20.61
CA TYR A 132 0.55 9.38 20.33
C TYR A 132 -0.47 9.72 19.24
N LYS A 133 -1.10 10.90 19.29
CA LYS A 133 -2.02 11.39 18.24
C LYS A 133 -1.33 11.52 16.90
N ALA A 134 -0.10 12.03 16.85
CA ALA A 134 0.69 12.11 15.63
C ALA A 134 0.98 10.73 15.03
N LEU A 135 1.34 9.74 15.86
CA LEU A 135 1.55 8.36 15.41
C LEU A 135 0.26 7.70 14.90
N LEU A 136 -0.89 7.98 15.52
CA LEU A 136 -2.18 7.50 15.01
C LEU A 136 -2.48 8.09 13.62
N PHE A 137 -2.20 9.37 13.42
CA PHE A 137 -2.36 10.01 12.12
C PHE A 137 -1.44 9.40 11.05
N ASP A 138 -0.17 9.17 11.38
CA ASP A 138 0.80 8.49 10.50
C ASP A 138 0.34 7.07 10.15
N TYR A 139 -0.09 6.28 11.13
CA TYR A 139 -0.63 4.94 10.92
C TYR A 139 -1.85 4.94 9.98
N ASN A 140 -2.81 5.84 10.21
CA ASN A 140 -4.01 5.94 9.38
C ASN A 140 -3.66 6.37 7.94
N THR A 141 -2.69 7.26 7.77
CA THR A 141 -2.22 7.70 6.45
C THR A 141 -1.57 6.54 5.70
N LYS A 142 -0.72 5.74 6.36
CA LYS A 142 -0.11 4.55 5.76
C LYS A 142 -1.15 3.48 5.44
N LEU A 143 -2.12 3.26 6.32
CA LEU A 143 -3.22 2.32 6.06
C LEU A 143 -4.02 2.74 4.83
N MET A 144 -4.31 4.03 4.70
CA MET A 144 -4.97 4.59 3.52
C MET A 144 -4.15 4.34 2.25
N LYS A 145 -2.83 4.57 2.27
CA LYS A 145 -1.95 4.27 1.13
C LYS A 145 -1.99 2.79 0.72
N LEU A 146 -1.95 1.88 1.69
CA LEU A 146 -2.07 0.44 1.43
C LEU A 146 -3.42 0.09 0.78
N GLU A 147 -4.52 0.66 1.27
CA GLU A 147 -5.84 0.44 0.68
C GLU A 147 -5.90 0.94 -0.77
N TYR A 148 -5.36 2.12 -1.06
CA TYR A 148 -5.28 2.64 -2.43
C TYR A 148 -4.44 1.75 -3.34
N ALA A 149 -3.23 1.37 -2.92
CA ALA A 149 -2.35 0.47 -3.66
C ALA A 149 -3.02 -0.88 -3.97
N SER A 150 -3.85 -1.38 -3.05
CA SER A 150 -4.60 -2.63 -3.20
C SER A 150 -5.85 -2.55 -4.09
N GLY A 151 -6.32 -1.34 -4.41
CA GLY A 151 -7.59 -1.10 -5.09
C GLY A 151 -7.41 -0.41 -6.43
N ILE A 152 -7.33 0.91 -6.41
CA ILE A 152 -7.33 1.76 -7.61
C ILE A 152 -5.90 1.89 -8.18
N GLY A 153 -4.88 1.64 -7.35
CA GLY A 153 -3.47 1.92 -7.64
C GLY A 153 -2.96 3.12 -6.82
N PRO A 154 -1.70 3.53 -7.00
CA PRO A 154 -1.14 4.66 -6.27
C PRO A 154 -1.94 5.93 -6.57
N GLY A 155 -2.69 6.41 -5.57
CA GLY A 155 -3.18 7.78 -5.57
C GLY A 155 -1.98 8.69 -5.31
N TYR A 156 -1.44 9.27 -6.38
CA TYR A 156 -0.46 10.36 -6.28
C TYR A 156 -1.09 11.60 -5.64
#